data_AF-A0A3C0PIC0-F1
#
_entry.id   AF-A0A3C0PIC0-F1
#
_cell.length_a   1.000
_cell.length_b   1.000
_cell.length_c   1.000
_cell.angle_alpha   90.00
_cell.angle_beta   90.00
_cell.angle_gamma   90.00
#
_symmetry.space_group_name_H-M   'P 1'
#
loop_
_entity.id
_entity.type
_entity.pdbx_description
1 polymer ?
#
loop_
_entity_poly.entity_id
_entity_poly.type
_entity_poly.pdbx_seq_one_letter_code
_entity_poly.pdbx_strand_id
1 'polypeptide(L)'
;MKPLQLHEIAEHLESIEETIVFKLIDRAQYMVNGVVYERGKSGFEGNSDKSLFELRLLMQEEMDARFGRFCAPEERPFNSRLPASRRQVSIPNTGLFIENYDLVNMTGEIMAAYRRLVDIICIAGDDGQYGSSVEHDVYALQAISRRIHYGGLYVAESKFKSDPDLYKKLIDAHDSEGLLLQLTRKEVEEKILERVREKSIATQIKINTAIRRKIAPEAIVNFYCECIIPLTKKAEVRYILTRKMQNGI
;
A
#
# COMPACT_ATOMS: atom_id res chain seq x y z
N MET A 1 15.27 -22.86 7.47
CA MET A 1 14.58 -21.58 7.15
C MET A 1 14.36 -21.56 5.65
N LYS A 2 13.13 -21.41 5.16
CA LYS A 2 12.91 -21.34 3.70
C LYS A 2 13.51 -20.01 3.19
N PRO A 3 14.39 -20.01 2.19
CA PRO A 3 14.95 -18.78 1.64
C PRO A 3 13.84 -17.88 1.07
N LEU A 4 13.98 -16.56 1.23
CA LEU A 4 13.08 -15.57 0.61
C LEU A 4 13.37 -15.51 -0.89
N GLN A 5 12.66 -16.34 -1.64
CA GLN A 5 12.84 -16.47 -3.08
C GLN A 5 12.11 -15.33 -3.81
N LEU A 6 12.84 -14.62 -4.67
CA LEU A 6 12.30 -13.46 -5.38
C LEU A 6 11.08 -13.80 -6.24
N HIS A 7 11.00 -15.02 -6.81
CA HIS A 7 9.85 -15.44 -7.61
C HIS A 7 8.58 -15.59 -6.77
N GLU A 8 8.67 -16.21 -5.57
CA GLU A 8 7.51 -16.35 -4.66
C GLU A 8 7.00 -14.98 -4.18
N ILE A 9 7.94 -14.06 -3.92
CA ILE A 9 7.61 -12.68 -3.56
C ILE A 9 6.90 -11.98 -4.73
N ALA A 10 7.41 -12.15 -5.95
CA ALA A 10 6.80 -11.58 -7.15
C ALA A 10 5.38 -12.11 -7.35
N GLU A 11 5.17 -13.43 -7.31
CA GLU A 11 3.83 -14.04 -7.41
C GLU A 11 2.86 -13.51 -6.34
N HIS A 12 3.33 -13.33 -5.10
CA HIS A 12 2.52 -12.72 -4.05
C HIS A 12 2.14 -11.27 -4.39
N LEU A 13 3.10 -10.45 -4.83
CA LEU A 13 2.85 -9.07 -5.25
C LEU A 13 1.85 -9.01 -6.43
N GLU A 14 1.95 -9.95 -7.37
CA GLU A 14 1.03 -10.07 -8.50
C GLU A 14 -0.41 -10.34 -8.05
N SER A 15 -0.61 -11.17 -7.03
CA SER A 15 -1.94 -11.43 -6.48
C SER A 15 -2.58 -10.18 -5.83
N ILE A 16 -1.77 -9.32 -5.19
CA ILE A 16 -2.27 -8.09 -4.56
C ILE A 16 -2.68 -7.06 -5.63
N GLU A 17 -2.07 -7.10 -6.83
CA GLU A 17 -2.44 -6.19 -7.92
C GLU A 17 -3.91 -6.30 -8.30
N GLU A 18 -4.43 -7.53 -8.38
CA GLU A 18 -5.84 -7.79 -8.68
C GLU A 18 -6.73 -7.19 -7.59
N THR A 19 -6.35 -7.37 -6.32
CA THR A 19 -7.08 -6.78 -5.19
C THR A 19 -7.16 -5.26 -5.31
N ILE A 20 -6.04 -4.58 -5.62
CA ILE A 20 -6.02 -3.12 -5.79
C ILE A 20 -6.93 -2.70 -6.94
N VAL A 21 -6.83 -3.36 -8.11
CA VAL A 21 -7.67 -3.08 -9.27
C VAL A 21 -9.15 -3.16 -8.90
N PHE A 22 -9.57 -4.25 -8.23
CA PHE A 22 -10.96 -4.41 -7.79
C PHE A 22 -11.40 -3.30 -6.81
N LYS A 23 -10.60 -2.99 -5.79
CA LYS A 23 -10.96 -1.97 -4.80
C LYS A 23 -11.08 -0.57 -5.41
N LEU A 24 -10.22 -0.23 -6.38
CA LEU A 24 -10.32 1.04 -7.10
C LEU A 24 -11.57 1.11 -8.00
N ILE A 25 -11.88 0.01 -8.69
CA ILE A 25 -13.11 -0.09 -9.50
C ILE A 25 -14.36 0.05 -8.63
N ASP A 26 -14.38 -0.60 -7.46
CA ASP A 26 -15.52 -0.49 -6.53
C ASP A 26 -15.65 0.93 -5.96
N ARG A 27 -14.55 1.59 -5.59
CA ARG A 27 -14.60 3.00 -5.15
C ARG A 27 -15.16 3.92 -6.23
N ALA A 28 -14.81 3.67 -7.49
CA ALA A 28 -15.21 4.52 -8.62
C ALA A 28 -16.69 4.36 -9.04
N GLN A 29 -17.44 3.46 -8.37
CA GLN A 29 -18.90 3.36 -8.55
C GLN A 29 -19.65 4.51 -7.85
N TYR A 30 -18.98 5.23 -6.95
CA TYR A 30 -19.52 6.40 -6.26
C TYR A 30 -18.86 7.68 -6.78
N MET A 31 -19.55 8.80 -6.64
CA MET A 31 -18.99 10.11 -6.93
C MET A 31 -17.83 10.44 -5.97
N VAL A 32 -17.14 11.55 -6.24
CA VAL A 32 -16.05 12.03 -5.38
C VAL A 32 -16.56 12.21 -3.95
N ASN A 33 -17.76 12.74 -3.74
CA ASN A 33 -18.35 12.97 -2.41
C ASN A 33 -17.44 13.81 -1.52
N GLY A 34 -17.03 14.98 -2.02
CA GLY A 34 -15.97 15.82 -1.42
C GLY A 34 -16.13 16.08 0.07
N VAL A 35 -17.37 16.24 0.54
CA VAL A 35 -17.71 16.51 1.95
C VAL A 35 -17.16 15.45 2.92
N VAL A 36 -17.01 14.19 2.49
CA VAL A 36 -16.53 13.12 3.38
C VAL A 36 -15.08 13.28 3.79
N TYR A 37 -14.34 14.16 3.12
CA TYR A 37 -12.94 14.48 3.38
C TYR A 37 -12.74 15.85 4.04
N GLU A 38 -13.82 16.61 4.22
CA GLU A 38 -13.77 17.92 4.85
C GLU A 38 -13.71 17.77 6.38
N ARG A 39 -12.71 18.40 7.00
CA ARG A 39 -12.57 18.39 8.46
C ARG A 39 -13.75 19.05 9.14
N GLY A 40 -14.23 18.44 10.21
CA GLY A 40 -15.42 18.86 10.95
C GLY A 40 -16.75 18.53 10.25
N LYS A 41 -16.71 17.78 9.13
CA LYS A 41 -17.90 17.28 8.42
C LYS A 41 -18.06 15.77 8.57
N SER A 42 -17.65 15.21 9.71
CA SER A 42 -17.83 13.78 10.00
C SER A 42 -19.31 13.36 10.02
N GLY A 43 -20.22 14.24 10.43
CA GLY A 43 -21.62 13.90 10.69
C GLY A 43 -21.85 13.11 11.98
N PHE A 44 -20.80 12.89 12.79
CA PHE A 44 -20.89 12.23 14.09
C PHE A 44 -20.95 13.27 15.21
N GLU A 45 -21.93 13.12 16.10
CA GLU A 45 -22.06 13.96 17.29
C GLU A 45 -20.78 13.88 18.15
N GLY A 46 -20.29 15.05 18.60
CA GLY A 46 -19.07 15.14 19.41
C GLY A 46 -17.76 14.99 18.65
N ASN A 47 -17.78 14.85 17.30
CA ASN A 47 -16.57 14.75 16.48
C ASN A 47 -16.47 15.90 15.47
N SER A 48 -16.13 17.09 15.97
CA SER A 48 -16.08 18.34 15.20
C SER A 48 -14.73 18.64 14.54
N ASP A 49 -13.71 17.81 14.76
CA ASP A 49 -12.35 18.02 14.24
C ASP A 49 -12.01 17.14 13.03
N LYS A 50 -12.71 16.01 12.84
CA LYS A 50 -12.40 15.06 11.76
C LYS A 50 -13.41 15.10 10.63
N SER A 51 -12.93 14.70 9.46
CA SER A 51 -13.77 14.29 8.33
C SER A 51 -14.37 12.92 8.57
N LEU A 52 -15.40 12.55 7.80
CA LEU A 52 -16.00 11.21 7.88
C LEU A 52 -14.98 10.13 7.52
N PHE A 53 -14.14 10.40 6.51
CA PHE A 53 -13.08 9.52 6.08
C PHE A 53 -12.02 9.28 7.18
N GLU A 54 -11.50 10.35 7.80
CA GLU A 54 -10.53 10.22 8.91
C GLU A 54 -11.11 9.42 10.07
N LEU A 55 -12.38 9.66 10.42
CA LEU A 55 -13.06 8.96 11.50
C LEU A 55 -13.28 7.47 11.16
N ARG A 56 -13.80 7.17 9.96
CA ARG A 56 -14.02 5.79 9.48
C ARG A 56 -12.73 4.99 9.45
N LEU A 57 -11.63 5.60 9.00
CA LEU A 57 -10.31 4.98 8.93
C LEU A 57 -9.78 4.72 10.35
N LEU A 58 -9.82 5.71 11.24
CA LEU A 58 -9.39 5.53 12.63
C LEU A 58 -10.14 4.39 13.31
N MET A 59 -11.47 4.36 13.21
CA MET A 59 -12.29 3.30 13.80
C MET A 59 -11.98 1.91 13.22
N GLN A 60 -11.71 1.81 11.91
CA GLN A 60 -11.25 0.55 11.32
C GLN A 60 -9.93 0.11 11.93
N GLU A 61 -8.95 1.01 12.01
CA GLU A 61 -7.61 0.67 12.48
C GLU A 61 -7.61 0.34 13.97
N GLU A 62 -8.45 0.99 14.78
CA GLU A 62 -8.63 0.61 16.17
C GLU A 62 -9.18 -0.82 16.31
N MET A 63 -10.13 -1.20 15.46
CA MET A 63 -10.62 -2.58 15.41
C MET A 63 -9.49 -3.51 14.96
N ASP A 64 -8.90 -3.28 13.79
CA ASP A 64 -7.85 -4.11 13.19
C ASP A 64 -6.65 -4.29 14.13
N ALA A 65 -6.25 -3.25 14.87
CA ALA A 65 -5.19 -3.30 15.86
C ALA A 65 -5.51 -4.27 17.00
N ARG A 66 -6.76 -4.26 17.53
CA ARG A 66 -7.19 -5.19 18.59
C ARG A 66 -7.16 -6.64 18.13
N PHE A 67 -7.40 -6.90 16.84
CA PHE A 67 -7.30 -8.23 16.22
C PHE A 67 -5.87 -8.62 15.80
N GLY A 68 -4.89 -7.73 16.03
CA GLY A 68 -3.48 -7.99 15.80
C GLY A 68 -3.06 -7.88 14.34
N ARG A 69 -3.83 -7.17 13.50
CA ARG A 69 -3.50 -6.97 12.08
C ARG A 69 -2.11 -6.38 11.89
N PHE A 70 -1.78 -5.32 12.64
CA PHE A 70 -0.51 -4.60 12.53
C PHE A 70 0.69 -5.33 13.16
N CYS A 71 0.48 -6.55 13.68
CA CYS A 71 1.59 -7.45 14.03
C CYS A 71 2.24 -8.04 12.77
N ALA A 72 1.51 -8.14 11.65
CA ALA A 72 2.09 -8.53 10.37
C ALA A 72 3.03 -7.43 9.84
N PRO A 73 4.25 -7.77 9.38
CA PRO A 73 5.23 -6.78 8.93
C PRO A 73 4.69 -5.82 7.86
N GLU A 74 4.00 -6.35 6.85
CA GLU A 74 3.48 -5.61 5.71
C GLU A 74 2.21 -4.79 5.99
N GLU A 75 1.55 -4.99 7.14
CA GLU A 75 0.36 -4.22 7.52
C GLU A 75 0.79 -3.00 8.34
N ARG A 76 0.82 -1.81 7.72
CA ARG A 76 1.20 -0.56 8.39
C ARG A 76 0.00 0.38 8.57
N PRO A 77 -0.23 0.93 9.77
CA PRO A 77 -1.35 1.83 10.02
C PRO A 77 -1.11 3.25 9.49
N PHE A 78 -2.20 3.93 9.14
CA PHE A 78 -2.27 5.33 8.76
C PHE A 78 -2.39 6.26 9.97
N ASN A 79 -2.96 5.78 11.08
CA ASN A 79 -3.03 6.51 12.34
C ASN A 79 -1.99 6.02 13.34
N SER A 80 -1.65 6.90 14.28
CA SER A 80 -0.76 6.60 15.41
C SER A 80 -1.58 6.40 16.70
N ARG A 81 -0.94 5.83 17.73
CA ARG A 81 -1.54 5.61 19.07
C ARG A 81 -2.76 4.67 19.06
N LEU A 82 -2.74 3.68 18.18
CA LEU A 82 -3.75 2.63 18.13
C LEU A 82 -3.70 1.74 19.39
N PRO A 83 -4.83 1.12 19.79
CA PRO A 83 -4.85 0.22 20.92
C PRO A 83 -3.92 -0.99 20.71
N ALA A 84 -3.36 -1.52 21.79
CA ALA A 84 -2.59 -2.76 21.74
C ALA A 84 -3.46 -3.94 21.27
N SER A 85 -2.84 -4.93 20.62
CA SER A 85 -3.51 -6.16 20.24
C SER A 85 -4.06 -6.88 21.46
N ARG A 86 -5.34 -7.27 21.40
CA ARG A 86 -5.98 -8.14 22.40
C ARG A 86 -5.84 -9.62 22.03
N ARG A 87 -5.61 -9.90 20.75
CA ARG A 87 -5.31 -11.23 20.26
C ARG A 87 -3.82 -11.53 20.46
N GLN A 88 -3.52 -12.71 21.00
CA GLN A 88 -2.16 -13.23 20.94
C GLN A 88 -1.83 -13.58 19.49
N VAL A 89 -0.84 -12.90 18.91
CA VAL A 89 -0.38 -13.14 17.54
C VAL A 89 1.04 -13.69 17.59
N SER A 90 1.24 -14.84 16.95
CA SER A 90 2.57 -15.40 16.68
C SER A 90 2.79 -15.33 15.18
N ILE A 91 3.67 -14.43 14.75
CA ILE A 91 4.09 -14.34 13.34
C ILE A 91 5.25 -15.32 13.16
N PRO A 92 5.17 -16.28 12.20
CA PRO A 92 6.30 -17.12 11.86
C PRO A 92 7.53 -16.28 11.50
N ASN A 93 8.72 -16.83 11.66
CA ASN A 93 9.93 -16.12 11.27
C ASN A 93 9.86 -15.73 9.78
N THR A 94 9.78 -14.43 9.52
CA THR A 94 9.62 -13.85 8.18
C THR A 94 10.93 -13.74 7.43
N GLY A 95 12.06 -13.93 8.10
CA GLY A 95 13.40 -13.75 7.54
C GLY A 95 13.79 -12.29 7.32
N LEU A 96 13.00 -11.33 7.83
CA LEU A 96 13.28 -9.88 7.84
C LEU A 96 14.17 -9.51 9.04
N PHE A 97 15.00 -8.49 8.88
CA PHE A 97 15.98 -8.06 9.89
C PHE A 97 15.89 -6.54 10.12
N ILE A 98 14.82 -6.12 10.79
CA ILE A 98 14.53 -4.72 11.12
C ILE A 98 14.05 -4.60 12.56
N GLU A 99 14.45 -3.55 13.27
CA GLU A 99 14.01 -3.28 14.65
C GLU A 99 12.58 -2.82 14.75
N ASN A 100 12.24 -1.88 13.86
CA ASN A 100 11.00 -1.18 13.89
C ASN A 100 10.47 -1.02 12.47
N TYR A 101 9.34 -1.67 12.19
CA TYR A 101 8.67 -1.58 10.90
C TYR A 101 8.13 -0.17 10.59
N ASP A 102 8.02 0.72 11.59
CA ASP A 102 7.61 2.11 11.35
C ASP A 102 8.67 2.91 10.58
N LEU A 103 9.94 2.47 10.57
CA LEU A 103 11.01 3.10 9.79
C LEU A 103 10.79 3.00 8.27
N VAL A 104 10.01 2.01 7.84
CA VAL A 104 9.64 1.80 6.43
C VAL A 104 8.20 2.22 6.14
N ASN A 105 7.52 2.87 7.08
CA ASN A 105 6.12 3.24 6.92
C ASN A 105 5.96 4.37 5.87
N MET A 106 5.20 4.09 4.81
CA MET A 106 4.89 4.97 3.69
C MET A 106 3.45 5.53 3.75
N THR A 107 2.66 5.22 4.79
CA THR A 107 1.22 5.51 4.80
C THR A 107 0.86 6.97 4.58
N GLY A 108 1.68 7.92 5.05
CA GLY A 108 1.47 9.35 4.78
C GLY A 108 1.55 9.71 3.29
N GLU A 109 2.55 9.18 2.58
CA GLU A 109 2.74 9.42 1.13
C GLU A 109 1.69 8.67 0.30
N ILE A 110 1.33 7.46 0.74
CA ILE A 110 0.25 6.66 0.15
C ILE A 110 -1.09 7.39 0.26
N MET A 111 -1.40 7.94 1.45
CA MET A 111 -2.62 8.71 1.68
C MET A 111 -2.69 9.87 0.70
N ALA A 112 -1.65 10.70 0.64
CA ALA A 112 -1.61 11.87 -0.23
C ALA A 112 -1.79 11.50 -1.71
N ALA A 113 -1.14 10.42 -2.17
CA ALA A 113 -1.29 9.90 -3.52
C ALA A 113 -2.71 9.41 -3.82
N TYR A 114 -3.28 8.63 -2.90
CA TYR A 114 -4.64 8.10 -3.01
C TYR A 114 -5.69 9.20 -3.06
N ARG A 115 -5.55 10.24 -2.23
CA ARG A 115 -6.46 11.40 -2.23
C ARG A 115 -6.56 12.04 -3.61
N ARG A 116 -5.43 12.20 -4.32
CA ARG A 116 -5.42 12.71 -5.70
C ARG A 116 -6.03 11.74 -6.70
N LEU A 117 -5.83 10.43 -6.50
CA LEU A 117 -6.38 9.40 -7.37
C LEU A 117 -7.92 9.40 -7.37
N VAL A 118 -8.55 9.65 -6.22
CA VAL A 118 -10.02 9.69 -6.11
C VAL A 118 -10.64 10.65 -7.12
N ASP A 119 -10.07 11.85 -7.29
CA ASP A 119 -10.55 12.86 -8.24
C ASP A 119 -10.35 12.44 -9.71
N ILE A 120 -9.42 11.53 -9.98
CA ILE A 120 -9.15 10.99 -11.32
C ILE A 120 -10.12 9.86 -11.67
N ILE A 121 -10.38 8.96 -10.72
CA ILE A 121 -11.16 7.73 -10.99
C ILE A 121 -12.66 7.91 -10.76
N CYS A 122 -13.08 8.85 -9.90
CA CYS A 122 -14.49 9.07 -9.55
C CYS A 122 -15.11 10.19 -10.41
N ILE A 123 -16.44 10.19 -10.55
CA ILE A 123 -17.15 11.32 -11.16
C ILE A 123 -17.18 12.47 -10.15
N ALA A 124 -16.86 13.68 -10.60
CA ALA A 124 -17.03 14.88 -9.78
C ALA A 124 -18.51 15.08 -9.41
N GLY A 125 -18.79 15.30 -8.13
CA GLY A 125 -20.14 15.49 -7.63
C GLY A 125 -20.36 14.86 -6.27
N ASP A 126 -21.63 14.84 -5.88
CA ASP A 126 -22.11 14.29 -4.63
C ASP A 126 -23.36 13.44 -4.92
N ASP A 127 -23.28 12.14 -4.59
CA ASP A 127 -24.38 11.19 -4.73
C ASP A 127 -24.99 10.77 -3.38
N GLY A 128 -24.56 11.38 -2.28
CA GLY A 128 -25.00 11.10 -0.92
C GLY A 128 -24.51 9.76 -0.34
N GLN A 129 -23.78 8.92 -1.10
CA GLN A 129 -23.32 7.61 -0.67
C GLN A 129 -22.01 7.69 0.13
N TYR A 130 -22.03 8.49 1.19
CA TYR A 130 -20.86 8.83 1.98
C TYR A 130 -20.24 7.62 2.68
N GLY A 131 -21.07 6.81 3.34
CA GLY A 131 -20.62 5.62 4.07
C GLY A 131 -19.94 4.60 3.16
N SER A 132 -20.55 4.31 2.01
CA SER A 132 -19.98 3.41 1.00
C SER A 132 -18.70 3.98 0.41
N SER A 133 -18.62 5.29 0.18
CA SER A 133 -17.40 5.93 -0.33
C SER A 133 -16.22 5.72 0.62
N VAL A 134 -16.38 6.07 1.90
CA VAL A 134 -15.29 5.95 2.89
C VAL A 134 -14.96 4.50 3.22
N GLU A 135 -15.91 3.57 3.12
CA GLU A 135 -15.62 2.14 3.22
C GLU A 135 -14.66 1.67 2.13
N HIS A 136 -14.97 2.01 0.88
CA HIS A 136 -14.14 1.63 -0.27
C HIS A 136 -12.80 2.36 -0.26
N ASP A 137 -12.74 3.59 0.27
CA ASP A 137 -11.48 4.30 0.51
C ASP A 137 -10.56 3.51 1.45
N VAL A 138 -11.08 3.07 2.59
CA VAL A 138 -10.32 2.28 3.57
C VAL A 138 -9.81 0.97 2.93
N TYR A 139 -10.66 0.24 2.21
CA TYR A 139 -10.24 -1.02 1.57
C TYR A 139 -9.18 -0.83 0.50
N ALA A 140 -9.29 0.24 -0.32
CA ALA A 140 -8.28 0.56 -1.32
C ALA A 140 -6.95 0.92 -0.67
N LEU A 141 -6.95 1.81 0.33
CA LEU A 141 -5.75 2.23 1.05
C LEU A 141 -5.04 1.07 1.75
N GLN A 142 -5.79 0.15 2.36
CA GLN A 142 -5.24 -1.05 2.98
C GLN A 142 -4.55 -1.95 1.94
N ALA A 143 -5.18 -2.20 0.79
CA ALA A 143 -4.59 -3.01 -0.28
C ALA A 143 -3.32 -2.37 -0.86
N ILE A 144 -3.36 -1.05 -1.12
CA ILE A 144 -2.22 -0.28 -1.63
C ILE A 144 -1.08 -0.27 -0.61
N SER A 145 -1.39 -0.01 0.67
CA SER A 145 -0.41 -0.04 1.76
C SER A 145 0.27 -1.39 1.86
N ARG A 146 -0.50 -2.49 1.89
CA ARG A 146 0.04 -3.84 1.94
C ARG A 146 0.96 -4.13 0.74
N ARG A 147 0.58 -3.75 -0.49
CA ARG A 147 1.39 -3.95 -1.71
C ARG A 147 2.74 -3.25 -1.65
N ILE A 148 2.74 -2.00 -1.17
CA ILE A 148 3.95 -1.17 -1.11
C ILE A 148 4.88 -1.69 -0.02
N HIS A 149 4.37 -1.95 1.18
CA HIS A 149 5.19 -2.40 2.30
C HIS A 149 5.68 -3.84 2.12
N TYR A 150 4.86 -4.75 1.56
CA TYR A 150 5.31 -6.11 1.26
C TYR A 150 6.46 -6.08 0.24
N GLY A 151 6.33 -5.30 -0.84
CA GLY A 151 7.41 -5.11 -1.80
C GLY A 151 8.65 -4.51 -1.14
N GLY A 152 8.48 -3.41 -0.41
CA GLY A 152 9.54 -2.71 0.30
C GLY A 152 10.36 -3.59 1.24
N LEU A 153 9.69 -4.46 2.01
CA LEU A 153 10.33 -5.33 2.98
C LEU A 153 10.96 -6.56 2.32
N TYR A 154 10.16 -7.34 1.60
CA TYR A 154 10.57 -8.69 1.19
C TYR A 154 11.43 -8.67 -0.08
N VAL A 155 11.17 -7.76 -1.03
CA VAL A 155 12.03 -7.62 -2.23
C VAL A 155 13.41 -7.12 -1.81
N ALA A 156 13.47 -6.11 -0.93
CA ALA A 156 14.72 -5.58 -0.44
C ALA A 156 15.54 -6.62 0.33
N GLU A 157 14.91 -7.41 1.20
CA GLU A 157 15.58 -8.48 1.92
C GLU A 157 16.09 -9.59 0.98
N SER A 158 15.31 -9.97 -0.04
CA SER A 158 15.73 -10.96 -1.03
C SER A 158 16.93 -10.45 -1.85
N LYS A 159 16.90 -9.19 -2.29
CA LYS A 159 18.01 -8.54 -3.00
C LYS A 159 19.25 -8.43 -2.11
N PHE A 160 19.12 -7.99 -0.86
CA PHE A 160 20.23 -7.91 0.09
C PHE A 160 20.93 -9.26 0.26
N LYS A 161 20.16 -10.35 0.42
CA LYS A 161 20.71 -11.70 0.55
C LYS A 161 21.44 -12.20 -0.70
N SER A 162 21.09 -11.69 -1.88
CA SER A 162 21.74 -12.09 -3.14
C SER A 162 23.14 -11.50 -3.32
N ASP A 163 23.42 -10.31 -2.76
CA ASP A 163 24.74 -9.68 -2.79
C ASP A 163 24.99 -8.83 -1.52
N PRO A 164 25.22 -9.46 -0.36
CA PRO A 164 25.32 -8.73 0.91
C PRO A 164 26.46 -7.72 0.94
N ASP A 165 27.57 -7.98 0.25
CA ASP A 165 28.76 -7.13 0.30
C ASP A 165 28.56 -5.83 -0.49
N LEU A 166 27.84 -5.88 -1.62
CA LEU A 166 27.42 -4.68 -2.35
C LEU A 166 26.56 -3.77 -1.47
N TYR A 167 25.49 -4.32 -0.87
CA TYR A 167 24.55 -3.51 -0.09
C TYR A 167 25.17 -3.00 1.22
N LYS A 168 26.07 -3.77 1.86
CA LYS A 168 26.85 -3.28 3.02
C LYS A 168 27.67 -2.04 2.68
N LYS A 169 28.41 -2.05 1.56
CA LYS A 169 29.19 -0.89 1.11
C LYS A 169 28.31 0.33 0.87
N LEU A 170 27.13 0.14 0.28
CA LEU A 170 26.17 1.22 0.04
C LEU A 170 25.58 1.78 1.35
N ILE A 171 25.30 0.91 2.33
CA ILE A 171 24.85 1.31 3.67
C ILE A 171 25.94 2.12 4.38
N ASP A 172 27.19 1.63 4.40
CA ASP A 172 28.32 2.28 5.08
C ASP A 172 28.63 3.67 4.46
N ALA A 173 28.40 3.83 3.16
CA ALA A 173 28.52 5.09 2.46
C ALA A 173 27.30 6.02 2.60
N HIS A 174 26.21 5.57 3.23
CA HIS A 174 24.90 6.25 3.25
C HIS A 174 24.38 6.61 1.85
N ASP A 175 24.72 5.82 0.83
CA ASP A 175 24.45 6.11 -0.57
C ASP A 175 23.04 5.69 -0.99
N SER A 176 22.07 6.55 -0.67
CA SER A 176 20.66 6.32 -1.00
C SER A 176 20.39 6.33 -2.51
N GLU A 177 21.17 7.09 -3.29
CA GLU A 177 21.03 7.16 -4.74
C GLU A 177 21.58 5.90 -5.40
N GLY A 178 22.75 5.44 -4.97
CA GLY A 178 23.33 4.16 -5.38
C GLY A 178 22.43 2.98 -5.05
N LEU A 179 21.80 2.97 -3.87
CA LEU A 179 20.78 1.96 -3.52
C LEU A 179 19.62 1.99 -4.52
N LEU A 180 19.04 3.17 -4.78
CA LEU A 180 17.92 3.28 -5.71
C LEU A 180 18.29 2.79 -7.12
N LEU A 181 19.51 3.08 -7.59
CA LEU A 181 20.02 2.63 -8.87
C LEU A 181 20.11 1.10 -8.93
N GLN A 182 20.69 0.46 -7.90
CA GLN A 182 20.81 -1.01 -7.83
C GLN A 182 19.45 -1.71 -7.73
N LEU A 183 18.47 -1.07 -7.10
CA LEU A 183 17.13 -1.63 -6.92
C LEU A 183 16.26 -1.50 -8.17
N THR A 184 16.56 -0.56 -9.07
CA THR A 184 15.76 -0.25 -10.25
C THR A 184 15.99 -1.27 -11.37
N ARG A 185 14.91 -1.88 -11.85
CA ARG A 185 14.91 -2.76 -13.03
C ARG A 185 13.78 -2.37 -13.95
N LYS A 186 14.07 -1.57 -14.98
CA LYS A 186 13.05 -0.98 -15.86
C LYS A 186 12.19 -2.05 -16.53
N GLU A 187 12.78 -3.16 -16.95
CA GLU A 187 12.09 -4.26 -17.62
C GLU A 187 11.07 -4.94 -16.69
N VAL A 188 11.30 -4.93 -15.37
CA VAL A 188 10.36 -5.46 -14.37
C VAL A 188 9.22 -4.46 -14.16
N GLU A 189 9.52 -3.16 -14.10
CA GLU A 189 8.51 -2.11 -13.98
C GLU A 189 7.55 -2.12 -15.18
N GLU A 190 8.07 -2.20 -16.40
CA GLU A 190 7.26 -2.31 -17.63
C GLU A 190 6.33 -3.53 -17.61
N LYS A 191 6.82 -4.69 -17.18
CA LYS A 191 5.98 -5.91 -17.04
C LYS A 191 4.88 -5.75 -16.00
N ILE A 192 5.15 -5.07 -14.87
CA ILE A 192 4.13 -4.76 -13.87
C ILE A 192 3.05 -3.88 -14.49
N LEU A 193 3.43 -2.82 -15.20
CA LEU A 193 2.48 -1.89 -15.82
C LEU A 193 1.61 -2.57 -16.88
N GLU A 194 2.20 -3.43 -17.72
CA GLU A 194 1.44 -4.17 -18.74
C GLU A 194 0.45 -5.13 -18.08
N ARG A 195 0.88 -5.92 -17.10
CA ARG A 195 0.00 -6.84 -16.40
C ARG A 195 -1.13 -6.13 -15.64
N VAL A 196 -0.84 -4.98 -15.02
CA VAL A 196 -1.88 -4.14 -14.38
C VAL A 196 -2.89 -3.64 -15.40
N ARG A 197 -2.45 -3.25 -16.61
CA ARG A 197 -3.33 -2.85 -17.71
C ARG A 197 -4.23 -4.02 -18.12
N GLU A 198 -3.65 -5.18 -18.39
CA GLU A 198 -4.38 -6.40 -18.78
C GLU A 198 -5.43 -6.79 -17.73
N LYS A 199 -5.04 -6.83 -16.44
CA LYS A 199 -5.95 -7.12 -15.32
C LYS A 199 -7.08 -6.09 -15.23
N SER A 200 -6.77 -4.81 -15.39
CA SER A 200 -7.75 -3.72 -15.36
C SER A 200 -8.78 -3.81 -16.49
N ILE A 201 -8.33 -4.21 -17.69
CA ILE A 201 -9.21 -4.48 -18.83
C ILE A 201 -10.06 -5.71 -18.54
N ALA A 202 -9.43 -6.84 -18.22
CA ALA A 202 -10.09 -8.13 -18.02
C ALA A 202 -11.22 -8.06 -16.99
N THR A 203 -10.97 -7.41 -15.85
CA THR A 203 -11.97 -7.21 -14.79
C THR A 203 -13.21 -6.44 -15.25
N GLN A 204 -13.08 -5.59 -16.27
CA GLN A 204 -14.14 -4.70 -16.75
C GLN A 204 -14.76 -5.16 -18.09
N ILE A 205 -14.31 -6.26 -18.71
CA ILE A 205 -14.80 -6.71 -20.03
C ILE A 205 -16.30 -7.01 -20.00
N LYS A 206 -16.77 -7.75 -18.99
CA LYS A 206 -18.15 -8.28 -18.93
C LYS A 206 -19.09 -7.46 -18.04
N ILE A 207 -18.72 -6.25 -17.63
CA ILE A 207 -19.57 -5.48 -16.71
C ILE A 207 -20.78 -4.90 -17.44
N ASN A 208 -21.94 -4.92 -16.79
CA ASN A 208 -23.15 -4.27 -17.28
C ASN A 208 -23.04 -2.75 -17.06
N THR A 209 -22.78 -2.00 -18.11
CA THR A 209 -22.59 -0.54 -18.05
C THR A 209 -23.87 0.25 -17.77
N ALA A 210 -25.04 -0.39 -17.76
CA ALA A 210 -26.28 0.22 -17.29
C ALA A 210 -26.34 0.32 -15.75
N ILE A 211 -25.52 -0.46 -15.04
CA ILE A 211 -25.50 -0.52 -13.57
C ILE A 211 -24.15 -0.04 -13.02
N ARG A 212 -23.05 -0.42 -13.68
CA ARG A 212 -21.69 -0.15 -13.20
C ARG A 212 -20.91 0.74 -14.15
N ARG A 213 -20.09 1.61 -13.58
CA ARG A 213 -19.18 2.46 -14.32
C ARG A 213 -17.84 1.76 -14.56
N LYS A 214 -17.28 1.98 -15.75
CA LYS A 214 -15.88 1.65 -16.06
C LYS A 214 -14.95 2.79 -15.66
N ILE A 215 -13.74 2.45 -15.24
CA ILE A 215 -12.62 3.37 -15.14
C ILE A 215 -11.59 3.07 -16.22
N ALA A 216 -10.92 4.10 -16.72
CA ALA A 216 -9.85 3.96 -17.69
C ALA A 216 -8.71 3.12 -17.07
N PRO A 217 -8.29 2.01 -17.68
CA PRO A 217 -7.14 1.22 -17.23
C PRO A 217 -5.88 2.09 -17.01
N GLU A 218 -5.70 3.10 -17.86
CA GLU A 218 -4.60 4.07 -17.82
C GLU A 218 -4.53 4.83 -16.50
N ALA A 219 -5.67 5.14 -15.87
CA ALA A 219 -5.67 5.80 -14.55
C ALA A 219 -5.03 4.92 -13.47
N ILE A 220 -5.28 3.60 -13.51
CA ILE A 220 -4.67 2.64 -12.59
C ILE A 220 -3.19 2.43 -12.94
N VAL A 221 -2.87 2.28 -14.22
CA VAL A 221 -1.48 2.12 -14.70
C VAL A 221 -0.63 3.32 -14.30
N ASN A 222 -1.12 4.55 -14.50
CA ASN A 222 -0.41 5.77 -14.11
C ASN A 222 -0.22 5.83 -12.60
N PHE A 223 -1.23 5.45 -11.81
CA PHE A 223 -1.08 5.36 -10.36
C PHE A 223 -0.02 4.33 -9.94
N TYR A 224 0.09 3.21 -10.64
CA TYR A 224 1.18 2.26 -10.40
C TYR A 224 2.54 2.85 -10.75
N CYS A 225 2.66 3.49 -11.90
CA CYS A 225 3.89 4.09 -12.42
C CYS A 225 4.40 5.24 -11.53
N GLU A 226 3.52 6.15 -11.14
CA GLU A 226 3.87 7.39 -10.47
C GLU A 226 3.87 7.28 -8.94
N CYS A 227 3.12 6.31 -8.38
CA CYS A 227 2.96 6.19 -6.92
C CYS A 227 3.39 4.82 -6.40
N ILE A 228 2.75 3.71 -6.79
CA ILE A 228 2.98 2.41 -6.14
C ILE A 228 4.41 1.92 -6.34
N ILE A 229 4.93 1.94 -7.57
CA ILE A 229 6.31 1.48 -7.86
C ILE A 229 7.34 2.40 -7.17
N PRO A 230 7.29 3.74 -7.32
CA PRO A 230 8.23 4.63 -6.64
C PRO A 230 8.21 4.51 -5.11
N LEU A 231 7.03 4.43 -4.49
CA LEU A 231 6.92 4.26 -3.03
C LEU A 231 7.42 2.89 -2.57
N THR A 232 7.22 1.85 -3.38
CA THR A 232 7.81 0.52 -3.10
C THR A 232 9.34 0.63 -3.08
N LYS A 233 9.95 1.22 -4.11
CA LYS A 233 11.42 1.40 -4.18
C LYS A 233 11.94 2.25 -3.02
N LYS A 234 11.22 3.31 -2.65
CA LYS A 234 11.56 4.14 -1.48
C LYS A 234 11.51 3.34 -0.18
N ALA A 235 10.51 2.47 -0.01
CA ALA A 235 10.44 1.56 1.12
C ALA A 235 11.58 0.51 1.09
N GLU A 236 11.98 0.01 -0.08
CA GLU A 236 13.15 -0.87 -0.24
C GLU A 236 14.44 -0.18 0.25
N VAL A 237 14.67 1.07 -0.18
CA VAL A 237 15.83 1.87 0.28
C VAL A 237 15.79 2.07 1.79
N ARG A 238 14.65 2.51 2.36
CA ARG A 238 14.52 2.69 3.82
C ARG A 238 14.75 1.39 4.57
N TYR A 239 14.28 0.26 4.05
CA TYR A 239 14.50 -1.04 4.67
C TYR A 239 15.99 -1.38 4.70
N ILE A 240 16.69 -1.28 3.57
CA ILE A 240 18.12 -1.63 3.49
C ILE A 240 18.96 -0.75 4.42
N LEU A 241 18.70 0.56 4.45
CA LEU A 241 19.43 1.50 5.33
C LEU A 241 19.18 1.27 6.82
N THR A 242 18.04 0.68 7.18
CA THR A 242 17.66 0.41 8.59
C THR A 242 17.76 -1.07 8.96
N ARG A 243 18.28 -1.89 8.04
CA ARG A 243 18.44 -3.32 8.22
C ARG A 243 19.56 -3.59 9.24
N LYS A 244 19.29 -4.43 10.23
CA LYS A 244 20.34 -4.91 11.15
C LYS A 244 21.36 -5.75 10.41
N MET A 245 22.65 -5.56 10.67
CA MET A 245 23.65 -6.55 10.28
C MET A 245 23.50 -7.79 11.18
N GLN A 246 23.49 -8.99 10.60
CA GLN A 246 23.75 -10.18 11.38
C GLN A 246 25.21 -10.11 11.83
N ASN A 247 25.44 -9.84 13.11
CA ASN A 247 26.74 -10.14 13.69
C ASN A 247 26.90 -11.66 13.59
N GLY A 248 27.90 -12.11 12.83
CA GLY A 248 28.16 -13.53 12.61
C GLY A 248 28.22 -14.29 13.94
N ILE A 249 27.57 -15.45 13.97
CA ILE A 249 27.95 -16.56 14.86
C ILE A 249 28.98 -17.37 14.09
#